data_AF-A0A256XPW0-F1
#
_entry.id   AF-A0A256XPW0-F1
#
_cell.length_a   1.000
_cell.length_b   1.000
_cell.length_c   1.000
_cell.angle_alpha   90.00
_cell.angle_beta   90.00
_cell.angle_gamma   90.00
#
_symmetry.space_group_name_H-M   'P 1'
#
loop_
_entity.id
_entity.type
_entity.pdbx_description
1 polymer ?
#
loop_
_entity_poly.entity_id
_entity_poly.type
_entity_poly.pdbx_seq_one_letter_code
_entity_poly.pdbx_strand_id
1 'polypeptide(L)'
;MTRWYGLLPGIGSTVIGVVLGYFAMQIYTKGDWVSAILAGITIIGIILLAMVGWGMTFARSWEEPSEPKKAASDEILRVYMARQKAMLEQLDETIELLREIRDLLKGVSPSE
;
A
#
# COMPACT_ATOMS: atom_id res chain seq x y z
N MET A 1 13.21 -10.84 8.85
CA MET A 1 13.27 -11.66 7.62
C MET A 1 12.60 -11.01 6.40
N THR A 2 12.03 -9.81 6.50
CA THR A 2 11.25 -9.16 5.42
C THR A 2 12.11 -8.54 4.30
N ARG A 3 13.32 -8.06 4.62
CA ARG A 3 14.18 -7.32 3.67
C ARG A 3 14.63 -8.12 2.44
N TRP A 4 14.73 -9.45 2.56
CA TRP A 4 15.17 -10.33 1.46
C TRP A 4 14.09 -10.51 0.38
N TYR A 5 12.81 -10.46 0.77
CA TYR A 5 11.70 -10.58 -0.17
C TYR A 5 11.58 -9.36 -1.10
N GLY A 6 12.06 -8.20 -0.66
CA GLY A 6 12.12 -6.99 -1.48
C GLY A 6 13.09 -7.11 -2.67
N LEU A 7 14.13 -7.94 -2.56
CA LEU A 7 15.14 -8.17 -3.61
C LEU A 7 14.74 -9.26 -4.62
N LEU A 8 13.71 -10.06 -4.33
CA LEU A 8 13.21 -11.12 -5.21
C LEU A 8 12.87 -10.66 -6.64
N PRO A 9 12.23 -9.49 -6.87
CA PRO A 9 11.93 -9.04 -8.23
C PRO A 9 13.20 -8.74 -9.04
N GLY A 10 14.21 -8.12 -8.42
CA GLY A 10 15.49 -7.79 -9.06
C GLY A 10 16.37 -9.01 -9.29
N ILE A 11 16.45 -9.91 -8.31
CA ILE A 11 17.18 -11.19 -8.47
C ILE A 11 16.47 -12.06 -9.52
N GLY A 12 15.15 -12.15 -9.47
CA GLY A 12 14.34 -12.91 -10.43
C GLY A 12 14.50 -12.40 -11.87
N SER A 13 14.44 -11.08 -12.08
CA SER A 13 14.63 -10.52 -13.43
C SER A 13 16.04 -10.78 -13.97
N THR A 14 17.06 -10.76 -13.11
CA THR A 14 18.44 -11.04 -13.50
C THR A 14 18.62 -12.51 -13.89
N VAL A 15 18.06 -13.44 -13.13
CA VAL A 15 18.11 -14.88 -13.45
C VAL A 15 17.39 -15.17 -14.77
N ILE A 16 16.19 -14.61 -14.97
CA ILE A 16 15.42 -14.75 -16.22
C ILE A 16 16.20 -14.17 -17.40
N GLY A 17 16.83 -13.01 -17.22
CA GLY A 17 17.65 -12.38 -18.25
C GLY A 17 18.85 -13.23 -18.67
N VAL A 18 19.55 -13.86 -17.71
CA VAL A 18 20.68 -14.76 -18.00
C VAL A 18 20.22 -16.01 -18.76
N VAL A 19 19.10 -16.61 -18.36
CA VAL A 19 18.53 -17.78 -19.05
C VAL A 19 18.13 -17.44 -20.48
N LEU A 20 17.42 -16.32 -20.68
CA LEU A 20 17.04 -15.84 -22.01
C LEU A 20 18.26 -15.53 -22.89
N GLY A 21 19.29 -14.91 -22.32
CA GLY A 21 20.54 -14.63 -23.03
C GLY A 21 21.27 -15.91 -23.46
N TYR A 22 21.29 -16.93 -22.60
CA TYR A 22 21.87 -18.23 -22.91
C TYR A 22 21.17 -18.92 -24.09
N PHE A 23 19.83 -18.94 -24.08
CA PHE A 23 19.05 -19.51 -25.19
C PHE A 23 19.20 -18.69 -26.48
N ALA A 24 19.25 -17.36 -26.41
CA ALA A 24 19.47 -16.52 -27.57
C ALA A 24 20.83 -16.75 -28.22
N MET A 25 21.89 -17.00 -27.43
CA MET A 25 23.20 -17.38 -27.96
C MET A 25 23.20 -18.74 -28.64
N GLN A 26 22.39 -19.71 -28.19
CA GLN A 26 22.27 -21.02 -28.85
C GLN A 26 21.56 -20.94 -30.21
N ILE A 27 20.62 -20.01 -30.35
CA ILE A 27 19.86 -19.82 -31.60
C ILE A 27 20.66 -18.97 -32.61
N TYR A 28 21.65 -18.20 -32.14
CA TYR A 28 22.46 -17.36 -33.01
C TYR A 28 23.35 -18.19 -33.95
N THR A 29 23.10 -18.07 -35.25
CA THR A 29 23.88 -18.73 -36.30
C THR A 29 24.60 -17.67 -37.13
N LYS A 30 25.93 -17.73 -37.17
CA LYS A 30 26.75 -16.76 -37.93
C LYS A 30 26.40 -16.81 -39.42
N GLY A 31 25.98 -15.66 -39.96
CA GLY A 31 25.61 -15.51 -41.37
C GLY A 31 24.11 -15.32 -41.61
N ASP A 32 23.27 -15.54 -40.60
CA ASP A 32 21.83 -15.31 -40.69
C ASP A 32 21.44 -13.94 -40.11
N TRP A 33 20.95 -13.05 -40.97
CA TRP A 33 20.50 -11.71 -40.61
C TRP A 33 19.28 -11.75 -39.67
N VAL A 34 18.45 -12.79 -39.76
CA VAL A 34 17.30 -12.98 -38.88
C VAL A 34 17.77 -13.22 -37.44
N SER A 35 18.79 -14.05 -37.28
CA SER A 35 19.39 -14.34 -35.97
C SER A 35 20.03 -13.11 -35.32
N ALA A 36 20.64 -12.22 -36.12
CA ALA A 36 21.23 -10.98 -35.63
C ALA A 36 20.17 -9.99 -35.12
N ILE A 37 19.05 -9.86 -35.84
CA ILE A 37 17.91 -9.03 -35.41
C ILE A 37 17.29 -9.60 -34.14
N LEU A 38 17.09 -10.93 -34.08
CA LEU A 38 16.54 -11.59 -32.91
C LEU A 38 17.43 -11.39 -31.67
N ALA A 39 18.74 -11.57 -31.83
CA ALA A 39 19.71 -11.35 -30.75
C ALA A 39 19.67 -9.90 -30.25
N GLY A 40 19.60 -8.92 -31.17
CA GLY A 40 19.46 -7.51 -30.82
C GLY A 40 18.19 -7.20 -30.00
N ILE A 41 17.04 -7.71 -30.45
CA ILE A 41 15.76 -7.55 -29.73
C ILE A 41 15.83 -8.23 -28.35
N THR A 42 16.47 -9.39 -28.25
CA THR A 42 16.59 -10.11 -26.98
C THR A 42 17.46 -9.35 -25.98
N ILE A 43 18.58 -8.75 -26.42
CA ILE A 43 19.44 -7.93 -25.57
C ILE A 43 18.66 -6.72 -25.03
N ILE A 44 17.90 -6.03 -25.89
CA ILE A 44 17.07 -4.90 -25.49
C ILE A 44 16.02 -5.37 -24.47
N GLY A 45 15.37 -6.51 -24.72
CA GLY A 45 14.39 -7.10 -23.80
C GLY A 45 14.97 -7.44 -22.42
N ILE A 46 16.18 -8.00 -22.38
CA ILE A 46 16.90 -8.32 -21.12
C ILE A 46 17.20 -7.04 -20.33
N ILE A 47 17.67 -5.99 -21.00
CA ILE A 47 17.97 -4.70 -20.38
C ILE A 47 16.71 -4.09 -19.77
N LEU A 48 15.59 -4.09 -20.50
CA LEU A 48 14.31 -3.58 -20.00
C LEU A 48 13.79 -4.39 -18.81
N LEU A 49 13.86 -5.73 -18.88
CA LEU A 49 13.49 -6.61 -17.77
C LEU A 49 14.32 -6.34 -16.52
N ALA A 50 15.63 -6.12 -16.67
CA ALA A 50 16.50 -5.75 -15.57
C ALA A 50 16.08 -4.40 -14.96
N MET A 51 15.87 -3.37 -15.78
CA MET A 51 15.41 -2.05 -15.28
C MET A 51 14.10 -2.15 -14.51
N VAL A 52 13.12 -2.90 -15.01
CA VAL A 52 11.82 -3.06 -14.35
C VAL A 52 11.96 -3.85 -13.04
N GLY A 53 12.68 -4.98 -13.05
CA GLY A 53 12.85 -5.80 -11.84
C GLY A 53 13.62 -5.07 -10.73
N TRP A 54 14.67 -4.33 -11.08
CA TRP A 54 15.39 -3.50 -10.13
C TRP A 54 14.58 -2.26 -9.72
N GLY A 55 13.86 -1.63 -10.64
CA GLY A 55 12.97 -0.51 -10.35
C GLY A 55 11.88 -0.85 -9.34
N MET A 56 11.24 -2.02 -9.49
CA MET A 56 10.25 -2.54 -8.52
C MET A 56 10.89 -2.87 -7.16
N THR A 57 12.12 -3.38 -7.17
CA THR A 57 12.90 -3.66 -5.95
C THR A 57 13.21 -2.37 -5.18
N PHE A 58 13.65 -1.32 -5.87
CA PHE A 58 13.91 -0.01 -5.27
C PHE A 58 12.61 0.67 -4.82
N ALA A 59 11.56 0.67 -5.64
CA ALA A 59 10.26 1.22 -5.26
C ALA A 59 9.72 0.56 -3.97
N ARG A 60 9.84 -0.77 -3.86
CA ARG A 60 9.43 -1.50 -2.66
C ARG A 60 10.33 -1.23 -1.45
N SER A 61 11.61 -0.96 -1.67
CA SER A 61 12.55 -0.53 -0.61
C SER A 61 12.31 0.91 -0.15
N TRP A 62 11.75 1.76 -1.00
CA TRP A 62 11.31 3.12 -0.65
C TRP A 62 9.91 3.15 -0.02
N GLU A 63 9.07 2.16 -0.32
CA GLU A 63 7.76 1.94 0.33
C GLU A 63 7.86 1.25 1.70
N GLU A 64 9.00 0.66 2.07
CA GLU A 64 9.26 0.31 3.47
C GLU A 64 9.34 1.61 4.26
N PRO A 65 8.28 1.98 5.02
CA PRO A 65 8.32 3.21 5.78
C PRO A 65 9.38 3.00 6.84
N SER A 66 10.39 3.85 6.84
CA SER A 66 11.06 4.21 8.07
C SER A 66 9.97 4.40 9.15
N GLU A 67 10.02 3.59 10.21
CA GLU A 67 9.24 3.88 11.40
C GLU A 67 9.57 5.32 11.84
N PRO A 68 8.56 6.21 11.82
CA PRO A 68 8.05 6.69 13.09
C PRO A 68 6.52 6.91 13.03
N LYS A 69 5.72 5.87 12.75
CA LYS A 69 4.24 6.01 12.83
C LYS A 69 3.67 5.95 14.25
N LYS A 70 4.44 5.55 15.26
CA LYS A 70 3.93 5.49 16.64
C LYS A 70 3.68 6.86 17.28
N ALA A 71 4.52 7.86 17.01
CA ALA A 71 4.37 9.18 17.64
C ALA A 71 3.20 10.00 17.05
N ALA A 72 3.01 9.98 15.72
CA ALA A 72 1.92 10.71 15.07
C ALA A 72 0.54 10.09 15.33
N SER A 73 0.46 8.77 15.52
CA SER A 73 -0.80 8.09 15.83
C SER A 73 -1.31 8.39 17.23
N ASP A 74 -0.44 8.51 18.24
CA ASP A 74 -0.86 8.79 19.62
C ASP A 74 -1.43 10.19 19.79
N GLU A 75 -0.89 11.18 19.08
CA GLU A 75 -1.41 12.55 19.13
C GLU A 75 -2.79 12.67 18.47
N ILE A 76 -2.98 12.00 17.32
CA ILE A 76 -4.28 11.93 16.64
C ILE A 76 -5.30 11.18 17.53
N LEU A 77 -4.90 10.09 18.19
CA LEU A 77 -5.74 9.34 19.12
C LEU A 77 -6.19 10.18 20.31
N ARG A 78 -5.29 10.99 20.90
CA ARG A 78 -5.64 11.90 22.01
C ARG A 78 -6.67 12.95 21.61
N VAL A 79 -6.50 13.55 20.42
CA VAL A 79 -7.45 14.55 19.91
C VAL A 79 -8.80 13.89 19.60
N TYR A 80 -8.82 12.70 19.01
CA TYR A 80 -10.06 11.95 18.75
C TYR A 80 -10.79 11.56 20.04
N MET A 81 -10.07 11.12 21.08
CA MET A 81 -10.67 10.79 22.38
C MET A 81 -11.29 12.02 23.04
N ALA A 82 -10.61 13.17 23.02
CA ALA A 82 -11.16 14.42 23.55
C ALA A 82 -12.45 14.83 22.82
N ARG A 83 -12.46 14.69 21.49
CA ARG A 83 -13.65 14.99 20.67
C ARG A 83 -14.81 14.03 20.92
N GLN A 84 -14.53 12.74 21.08
CA GLN A 84 -15.56 11.74 21.39
C GLN A 84 -16.17 11.97 22.78
N LYS A 85 -15.36 12.37 23.76
CA LYS A 85 -15.86 12.71 25.10
C LYS A 85 -16.83 13.90 25.06
N ALA A 86 -16.47 14.97 24.35
CA ALA A 86 -17.35 16.13 24.18
C ALA A 86 -18.66 15.78 23.45
N MET A 87 -18.61 14.87 22.48
CA MET A 87 -19.81 14.41 21.77
C MET A 87 -20.73 13.59 22.67
N LEU A 88 -20.19 12.75 23.55
CA LEU A 88 -20.99 12.00 24.54
C LEU A 88 -21.67 12.93 25.54
N GLU A 89 -20.98 13.96 26.00
CA GLU A 89 -21.54 14.96 26.93
C GLU A 89 -22.72 15.72 26.30
N GLN A 90 -22.63 16.08 25.01
CA GLN A 90 -23.73 16.69 24.27
C GLN A 90 -24.93 15.74 24.09
N LEU A 91 -24.67 14.43 23.94
CA LEU A 91 -25.75 13.44 23.84
C LEU A 91 -26.46 13.25 25.17
N ASP A 92 -25.73 13.26 26.29
CA ASP A 92 -26.34 13.20 27.63
C ASP A 92 -27.22 14.42 27.90
N GLU A 93 -26.77 15.63 27.55
CA GLU A 93 -27.57 16.85 27.66
C GLU A 93 -28.83 16.78 26.78
N THR A 94 -28.70 16.23 25.56
CA THR A 94 -29.86 16.00 24.68
C THR A 94 -30.86 15.00 25.28
N ILE A 95 -30.38 13.94 25.93
CA ILE A 95 -31.23 12.96 26.61
C ILE A 95 -31.95 13.60 27.81
N GLU A 96 -31.27 14.47 28.57
CA GLU A 96 -31.85 15.20 29.70
C GLU A 96 -32.99 16.13 29.23
N LEU A 97 -32.76 16.91 28.17
CA LEU A 97 -33.80 17.75 27.56
C LEU A 97 -34.99 16.92 27.07
N LEU A 98 -34.75 15.77 26.43
CA LEU A 98 -35.82 14.88 26.00
C LEU A 98 -36.60 14.28 27.18
N ARG A 99 -35.94 14.01 28.31
CA ARG A 99 -36.61 13.58 29.53
C ARG A 99 -37.46 14.68 30.14
N GLU A 100 -36.96 15.91 30.21
CA GLU A 100 -37.73 17.07 30.66
C GLU A 100 -38.97 17.30 29.79
N ILE A 101 -38.82 17.27 28.46
CA ILE A 101 -39.93 17.40 27.52
C ILE A 101 -40.95 16.27 27.73
N ARG A 102 -40.48 15.03 27.89
CA ARG A 102 -41.35 13.88 28.15
C ARG A 102 -42.09 14.02 29.49
N ASP A 103 -41.43 14.50 30.51
CA ASP A 103 -42.00 14.62 31.85
C ASP A 103 -42.98 15.80 31.92
N LEU A 104 -42.72 16.88 31.19
CA LEU A 104 -43.69 17.96 30.93
C LEU A 104 -44.93 17.43 30.17
N LEU A 105 -44.74 16.64 29.11
CA LEU A 105 -45.83 16.02 28.37
C LEU A 105 -46.66 15.06 29.23
N LYS A 106 -46.02 14.31 30.13
CA LYS A 106 -46.72 13.44 31.09
C LYS A 106 -47.44 14.24 32.18
N GLY A 107 -46.87 15.37 32.63
CA GLY A 107 -47.51 16.30 33.56
C GLY A 107 -48.68 17.08 32.96
N VAL A 108 -48.76 17.15 31.62
CA VAL A 108 -49.85 17.77 30.85
C VAL A 108 -50.92 16.74 30.42
N SER A 109 -50.77 15.46 30.75
CA SER A 109 -51.86 14.49 30.60
C SER A 109 -52.97 14.83 31.59
N PRO A 110 -54.16 15.27 31.15
CA PRO A 110 -55.28 15.47 32.05
C PRO A 110 -55.65 14.10 32.64
N SER A 111 -55.65 14.00 33.97
CA SER A 111 -56.54 13.06 34.64
C SER A 111 -57.95 13.58 34.45
N GLU A 112 -58.78 12.78 33.77
CA GLU A 112 -60.22 12.95 33.49
C GLU A 112 -60.62 13.94 32.39
#